data_AF-A0A1I2CHY6-F1
#
_entry.id   AF-A0A1I2CHY6-F1
#
_cell.length_a   1.000
_cell.length_b   1.000
_cell.length_c   1.000
_cell.angle_alpha   90.00
_cell.angle_beta   90.00
_cell.angle_gamma   90.00
#
_symmetry.space_group_name_H-M   'P 1'
#
loop_
_entity.id
_entity.type
_entity.pdbx_description
1 polymer ?
#
loop_
_entity_poly.entity_id
_entity_poly.type
_entity_poly.pdbx_seq_one_letter_code
_entity_poly.pdbx_strand_id
1 'polypeptide(L)'
;MRKRTLLIETNMLHEMHAQTIKLSNLFRDIVCRECGYSVPTYYRKARPSDTKLSNAEKEKIAECFDSSIDKIRDSMKKYLKYRF
;
A
#
# COMPACT_ATOMS: atom_id res chain seq x y z
N MET A 1 1.00 31.47 -28.67
CA MET A 1 1.47 31.01 -27.34
C MET A 1 1.66 29.50 -27.37
N ARG A 2 2.91 29.00 -27.28
CA ARG A 2 3.18 27.55 -27.18
C ARG A 2 3.02 27.13 -25.72
N LYS A 3 2.04 26.26 -25.42
CA LYS A 3 1.96 25.57 -24.12
C LYS A 3 3.20 24.69 -24.01
N ARG A 4 4.17 25.12 -23.20
CA ARG A 4 5.35 24.35 -22.84
C ARG A 4 4.85 23.27 -21.87
N THR A 5 4.48 22.10 -22.39
CA THR A 5 4.31 20.92 -21.56
C THR A 5 5.68 20.58 -21.00
N LEU A 6 5.96 21.06 -19.78
CA LEU A 6 7.12 20.62 -19.02
C LEU A 6 6.90 19.12 -18.78
N LEU A 7 7.60 18.29 -19.57
CA LEU A 7 7.87 16.91 -19.18
C LEU A 7 8.73 17.02 -17.93
N ILE A 8 8.08 17.09 -16.77
CA ILE A 8 8.76 16.95 -15.49
C ILE A 8 9.29 15.52 -15.53
N GLU A 9 10.60 15.36 -15.75
CA GLU A 9 11.27 14.10 -15.46
C GLU A 9 10.97 13.78 -14.00
N THR A 10 10.11 12.80 -13.78
CA THR A 10 9.72 12.43 -12.44
C THR A 10 10.88 11.68 -11.80
N ASN A 11 11.32 12.16 -10.63
CA ASN A 11 12.33 11.48 -9.84
C ASN A 11 11.79 10.11 -9.43
N MET A 12 12.23 9.06 -10.13
CA MET A 12 11.72 7.69 -9.93
C MET A 12 11.94 7.22 -8.49
N LEU A 13 13.07 7.57 -7.86
CA LEU A 13 13.32 7.22 -6.45
C LEU A 13 12.26 7.84 -5.53
N HIS A 14 11.95 9.13 -5.74
CA HIS A 14 10.90 9.81 -4.99
C HIS A 14 9.52 9.16 -5.22
N GLU A 15 9.18 8.82 -6.47
CA GLU A 15 7.92 8.16 -6.78
C GLU A 15 7.83 6.74 -6.16
N MET A 16 8.91 5.96 -6.19
CA MET A 16 8.96 4.64 -5.54
C MET A 16 8.79 4.77 -4.03
N HIS A 17 9.47 5.73 -3.39
CA HIS A 17 9.31 6.00 -1.96
C HIS A 17 7.87 6.44 -1.62
N ALA A 18 7.24 7.26 -2.47
CA ALA A 18 5.84 7.62 -2.29
C ALA A 18 4.91 6.40 -2.40
N GLN A 19 5.20 5.44 -3.29
CA GLN A 19 4.42 4.20 -3.39
C GLN A 19 4.56 3.30 -2.16
N THR A 20 5.71 3.25 -1.48
CA THR A 20 5.85 2.44 -0.25
C THR A 20 5.07 3.02 0.93
N ILE A 21 5.03 4.35 1.05
CA ILE A 21 4.15 5.03 2.02
C ILE A 21 2.68 4.75 1.67
N LYS A 22 2.33 4.86 0.38
CA LYS A 22 0.96 4.59 -0.11
C LYS A 22 0.55 3.14 0.16
N LEU A 23 1.43 2.17 -0.04
CA LEU A 23 1.19 0.76 0.28
C LEU A 23 0.82 0.60 1.75
N SER A 24 1.60 1.22 2.64
CA SER A 24 1.38 1.13 4.09
C SER A 24 0.03 1.71 4.50
N ASN A 25 -0.36 2.85 3.92
CA ASN A 25 -1.66 3.47 4.16
C ASN A 25 -2.82 2.63 3.59
N LEU A 26 -2.69 2.17 2.35
CA LEU A 26 -3.69 1.36 1.68
C LEU A 26 -3.94 0.04 2.41
N PHE A 27 -2.89 -0.63 2.85
CA PHE A 27 -2.98 -1.86 3.62
C PHE A 27 -3.75 -1.65 4.92
N ARG A 28 -3.41 -0.61 5.69
CA ARG A 28 -4.17 -0.23 6.90
C ARG A 28 -5.64 -0.02 6.58
N ASP A 29 -5.95 0.78 5.56
CA ASP A 29 -7.33 1.15 5.26
C ASP A 29 -8.17 -0.06 4.82
N ILE A 30 -7.58 -0.97 4.04
CA ILE A 30 -8.23 -2.22 3.65
C ILE A 30 -8.44 -3.12 4.88
N VAL A 31 -7.43 -3.31 5.74
CA VAL A 31 -7.58 -4.13 6.96
C VAL A 31 -8.67 -3.55 7.88
N CYS A 32 -8.69 -2.22 8.07
CA CYS A 32 -9.72 -1.57 8.86
C CYS A 32 -11.13 -1.85 8.30
N ARG A 33 -11.28 -1.80 6.97
CA ARG A 33 -12.56 -2.07 6.31
C ARG A 33 -12.98 -3.54 6.42
N GLU A 34 -12.10 -4.46 6.05
CA GLU A 34 -12.43 -5.88 5.94
C GLU A 34 -12.53 -6.58 7.31
N CYS A 35 -11.72 -6.16 8.28
CA CYS A 35 -11.75 -6.72 9.64
C CYS A 35 -12.63 -5.90 10.60
N GLY A 36 -13.27 -4.82 10.14
CA GLY A 36 -14.09 -3.94 10.97
C GLY A 36 -13.31 -3.21 12.06
N TYR A 37 -12.00 -2.99 11.87
CA TYR A 37 -11.19 -2.28 12.86
C TYR A 37 -11.34 -0.77 12.72
N SER A 38 -11.31 -0.09 13.86
CA SER A 38 -10.93 1.32 13.90
C SER A 38 -9.43 1.49 13.70
N VAL A 39 -8.99 2.66 13.22
CA VAL A 39 -7.56 2.98 13.08
C VAL A 39 -6.76 2.75 14.38
N PRO A 40 -7.24 3.15 15.58
CA PRO A 40 -6.56 2.82 16.83
C PRO A 40 -6.46 1.32 17.10
N THR A 41 -7.50 0.54 16.76
CA THR A 41 -7.50 -0.91 16.92
C THR A 41 -6.48 -1.58 16.02
N TYR A 42 -6.37 -1.12 14.77
CA TYR A 42 -5.33 -1.57 13.85
C TYR A 42 -3.93 -1.36 14.47
N TYR A 43 -3.61 -0.15 14.93
CA TYR A 43 -2.29 0.13 15.48
C TYR A 43 -2.02 -0.58 16.80
N ARG A 44 -3.05 -0.94 17.58
CA ARG A 44 -2.89 -1.79 18.76
C ARG A 44 -2.52 -3.22 18.36
N LYS A 45 -3.26 -3.80 17.41
CA LYS A 45 -3.05 -5.18 16.91
C LYS A 45 -1.78 -5.34 16.07
N ALA A 46 -1.31 -4.28 15.42
CA ALA A 46 -0.07 -4.30 14.63
C ALA A 46 1.21 -4.24 15.50
N ARG A 47 1.09 -4.16 16.83
CA ARG A 47 2.26 -4.19 17.72
C ARG A 47 2.84 -5.60 17.76
N PRO A 48 4.18 -5.76 17.79
CA PRO A 48 4.81 -7.08 17.89
C PRO A 48 4.37 -7.89 19.12
N SER A 49 3.93 -7.21 20.18
CA SER A 49 3.46 -7.83 21.42
C SER A 49 2.00 -8.29 21.39
N ASP A 50 1.20 -7.91 20.39
CA ASP A 50 -0.19 -8.36 20.29
C ASP A 50 -0.29 -9.61 19.40
N THR A 51 -0.26 -10.77 20.05
CA THR A 51 -0.36 -12.08 19.38
C THR A 51 -1.80 -12.57 19.24
N LYS A 52 -2.80 -11.76 19.63
CA LYS A 52 -4.21 -12.15 19.70
C LYS A 52 -4.94 -11.91 18.38
N LEU A 53 -4.52 -12.63 17.34
CA LEU A 53 -5.23 -12.74 16.08
C LEU A 53 -5.80 -14.15 15.93
N SER A 54 -7.11 -14.24 15.72
CA SER A 54 -7.78 -15.46 15.29
C SER A 54 -7.27 -15.91 13.93
N ASN A 55 -7.49 -17.19 13.59
CA ASN A 55 -7.08 -17.71 12.28
C ASN A 55 -7.79 -17.00 11.13
N ALA A 56 -9.08 -16.66 11.29
CA ALA A 56 -9.83 -15.89 10.31
C ALA A 56 -9.26 -14.47 10.12
N GLU A 57 -8.86 -13.79 11.20
CA GLU A 57 -8.19 -12.48 11.08
C GLU A 57 -6.85 -12.61 10.34
N LYS A 58 -6.05 -13.65 10.63
CA LYS A 58 -4.76 -13.88 9.94
C LYS A 58 -4.95 -14.08 8.45
N GLU A 59 -5.88 -14.94 8.05
CA GLU A 59 -6.22 -15.19 6.65
C GLU A 59 -6.68 -13.90 5.96
N LYS A 60 -7.62 -13.17 6.56
CA LYS A 60 -8.10 -11.91 6.00
C LYS A 60 -7.00 -10.86 5.87
N ILE A 61 -6.11 -10.75 6.85
CA ILE A 61 -4.98 -9.82 6.83
C ILE A 61 -4.01 -10.17 5.68
N ALA A 62 -3.74 -11.45 5.44
CA ALA A 62 -2.91 -11.89 4.31
C ALA A 62 -3.54 -11.49 2.97
N GLU A 63 -4.84 -11.76 2.78
CA GLU A 63 -5.59 -11.33 1.59
C GLU A 63 -5.57 -9.80 1.40
N CYS A 64 -5.72 -9.03 2.49
CA CYS A 64 -5.64 -7.57 2.45
C CYS A 64 -4.26 -7.10 1.98
N PHE A 65 -3.19 -7.78 2.40
CA PHE A 65 -1.82 -7.45 2.00
C PHE A 65 -1.61 -7.71 0.51
N ASP A 66 -1.98 -8.89 0.01
CA ASP A 66 -1.88 -9.23 -1.41
C ASP A 66 -2.67 -8.25 -2.28
N SER A 67 -3.90 -7.92 -1.88
CA SER A 67 -4.71 -6.90 -2.58
C SER A 67 -4.04 -5.53 -2.63
N SER A 68 -3.35 -5.16 -1.55
CA SER A 68 -2.63 -3.88 -1.47
C SER A 68 -1.42 -3.86 -2.41
N ILE A 69 -0.68 -4.97 -2.47
CA ILE A 69 0.46 -5.14 -3.38
C ILE A 69 0.01 -5.07 -4.83
N ASP A 70 -1.09 -5.73 -5.21
CA ASP A 70 -1.60 -5.70 -6.57
C ASP A 70 -2.00 -4.30 -7.02
N LYS A 71 -2.68 -3.54 -6.16
CA LYS A 71 -3.04 -2.14 -6.44
C LYS A 71 -1.81 -1.25 -6.63
N ILE A 72 -0.77 -1.46 -5.84
CA ILE A 72 0.48 -0.71 -5.96
C ILE A 72 1.23 -1.13 -7.23
N ARG A 73 1.31 -2.44 -7.52
CA ARG A 73 1.88 -2.99 -8.75
C ARG A 73 1.21 -2.40 -9.99
N ASP A 74 -0.12 -2.30 -9.99
CA ASP A 74 -0.89 -1.68 -11.07
C ASP A 74 -0.51 -0.21 -11.29
N SER A 75 -0.35 0.55 -10.21
CA SER A 75 0.08 1.95 -10.30
C SER A 75 1.51 2.14 -10.81
N MET A 76 2.35 1.11 -10.66
CA MET A 76 3.75 1.11 -11.08
C MET A 76 3.96 0.51 -12.48
N LYS A 77 2.90 0.05 -13.17
CA LYS A 77 3.01 -0.54 -14.52
C LYS A 77 3.80 0.33 -15.52
N LYS A 78 3.74 1.67 -15.39
CA LYS A 78 4.49 2.61 -16.24
C LYS A 78 6.02 2.47 -16.15
N TYR A 79 6.55 1.88 -15.07
CA TYR A 79 7.99 1.64 -14.89
C TYR A 79 8.44 0.25 -15.31
N LEU A 80 7.55 -0.61 -15.81
CA LEU A 80 7.92 -1.97 -16.24
C LEU A 80 8.97 -1.96 -17.36
N LYS A 81 9.07 -0.88 -18.15
CA LYS A 81 10.13 -0.71 -19.16
C LYS A 81 11.56 -0.61 -18.59
N TYR A 82 11.70 -0.39 -17.29
CA TYR A 82 12.98 -0.38 -16.56
C TYR A 82 13.24 -1.71 -15.82
N ARG A 83 12.36 -2.70 -15.99
CA ARG A 83 12.57 -4.04 -15.47
C ARG A 83 13.59 -4.74 -16.37
N PHE A 84 14.66 -5.25 -15.78
CA PHE A 84 15.67 -6.08 -16.45
C PHE A 84 15.04 -7.34 -17.05
#